data_AF-A0A3B9BXC4-F1
#
_entry.id   AF-A0A3B9BXC4-F1
#
_cell.length_a   1.000
_cell.length_b   1.000
_cell.length_c   1.000
_cell.angle_alpha   90.00
_cell.angle_beta   90.00
_cell.angle_gamma   90.00
#
_symmetry.space_group_name_H-M   'P 1'
#
loop_
_entity.id
_entity.type
_entity.pdbx_description
1 polymer ?
#
loop_
_entity_poly.entity_id
_entity_poly.type
_entity_poly.pdbx_seq_one_letter_code
_entity_poly.pdbx_strand_id
1 'polypeptide(L)'
;PADLLPQSDAPDFFDEIRNIQEQAENLIYDLLAVLIGDTITEEALPTYETWLGGLKGVRENSQGGWMKWIRSWTAEENRHGDVLNRYLYLCGRINMSKFEASTQYLISDGFNLQTGNDPYRTFVYTSFQEMATNISHRRVATLAKKSGNTILSKICGIVAADEARHASAYKFFINRIFGLDVNEMILAFEDMMRKKIVMPAQAMRELGEQVNTFANFSDAAQRLGVYTATDYTDILSHLLEYWDIGNLRNLKENGERARDYLMRLPERLNKIAERMVIPERELKFNWIIG
;
A
#
# COMPACT_ATOMS: atom_id res chain seq x y z
N PRO A 1 -1.21 -11.80 14.58
CA PRO A 1 0.26 -12.03 14.42
C PRO A 1 0.73 -13.36 15.01
N ALA A 2 0.44 -13.64 16.29
CA ALA A 2 0.90 -14.86 16.97
C ALA A 2 0.51 -16.15 16.22
N ASP A 3 -0.70 -16.25 15.67
CA ASP A 3 -1.17 -17.44 14.92
C ASP A 3 -0.35 -17.80 13.66
N LEU A 4 0.56 -16.91 13.24
CA LEU A 4 1.36 -17.04 12.02
C LEU A 4 2.87 -17.11 12.30
N LEU A 5 3.26 -17.05 13.57
CA LEU A 5 4.64 -16.99 14.02
C LEU A 5 4.89 -18.06 15.10
N PRO A 6 6.16 -18.37 15.40
CA PRO A 6 6.48 -19.35 16.42
C PRO A 6 5.90 -18.99 17.78
N GLN A 7 5.30 -19.95 18.46
CA GLN A 7 4.74 -19.72 19.80
C GLN A 7 5.85 -19.65 20.84
N SER A 8 5.98 -18.51 21.53
CA SER A 8 7.10 -18.26 22.45
C SER A 8 7.13 -19.17 23.69
N ASP A 9 6.01 -19.80 24.03
CA ASP A 9 5.86 -20.74 25.15
C ASP A 9 5.86 -22.21 24.71
N ALA A 10 5.97 -22.49 23.41
CA ALA A 10 6.00 -23.85 22.90
C ALA A 10 7.40 -24.47 23.03
N PRO A 11 7.47 -25.79 23.31
CA PRO A 11 8.76 -26.48 23.50
C PRO A 11 9.63 -26.51 22.23
N ASP A 12 9.02 -26.37 21.06
CA ASP A 12 9.65 -26.36 19.73
C ASP A 12 9.88 -24.93 19.18
N PHE A 13 9.72 -23.88 19.99
CA PHE A 13 9.90 -22.48 19.58
C PHE A 13 11.20 -22.22 18.80
N PHE A 14 12.33 -22.78 19.27
CA PHE A 14 13.61 -22.61 18.60
C PHE A 14 13.74 -23.42 17.30
N ASP A 15 13.05 -24.56 17.18
CA ASP A 15 12.96 -25.31 15.93
C ASP A 15 12.16 -24.55 14.87
N GLU A 16 11.04 -23.95 15.27
CA GLU A 16 10.22 -23.13 14.37
C GLU A 16 10.95 -21.86 13.90
N ILE A 17 11.77 -21.24 14.76
CA ILE A 17 12.65 -20.12 14.34
C ILE A 17 13.66 -20.60 13.30
N ARG A 18 14.32 -21.76 13.52
CA ARG A 18 15.26 -22.32 12.53
C ARG A 18 14.57 -22.56 11.19
N ASN A 19 13.35 -23.11 11.21
CA ASN A 19 12.55 -23.32 10.00
C ASN A 19 12.25 -22.00 9.25
N ILE A 20 11.96 -20.91 9.95
CA ILE A 20 11.81 -19.58 9.33
C ILE A 20 13.11 -19.15 8.65
N GLN A 21 14.26 -19.30 9.32
CA GLN A 21 15.56 -18.91 8.80
C GLN A 21 15.94 -19.71 7.56
N GLU A 22 15.77 -21.04 7.60
CA GLU A 22 16.02 -21.94 6.47
C GLU A 22 15.15 -21.59 5.26
N GLN A 23 13.86 -21.30 5.45
CA GLN A 23 12.98 -20.87 4.35
C GLN A 23 13.34 -19.48 3.81
N ALA A 24 13.89 -18.60 4.66
CA ALA A 24 14.29 -17.25 4.27
C ALA A 24 15.58 -17.23 3.43
N GLU A 25 16.43 -18.26 3.50
CA GLU A 25 17.64 -18.37 2.67
C GLU A 25 17.34 -18.31 1.17
N ASN A 26 16.18 -18.87 0.77
CA ASN A 26 15.74 -18.94 -0.62
C ASN A 26 15.11 -17.63 -1.14
N LEU A 27 14.95 -16.60 -0.30
CA LEU A 27 14.44 -15.31 -0.75
C LEU A 27 15.51 -14.53 -1.50
N ILE A 28 15.24 -14.24 -2.76
CA ILE A 28 16.09 -13.38 -3.59
C ILE A 28 16.13 -11.95 -3.05
N TYR A 29 17.23 -11.25 -3.32
CA TYR A 29 17.51 -9.94 -2.75
C TYR A 29 16.40 -8.91 -3.01
N ASP A 30 15.94 -8.79 -4.27
CA ASP A 30 14.85 -7.88 -4.63
C ASP A 30 13.56 -8.18 -3.85
N LEU A 31 13.25 -9.45 -3.58
CA LEU A 31 12.02 -9.83 -2.87
C LEU A 31 12.11 -9.42 -1.40
N LEU A 32 13.29 -9.54 -0.82
CA LEU A 32 13.57 -9.09 0.53
C LEU A 32 13.51 -7.56 0.63
N ALA A 33 14.07 -6.84 -0.36
CA ALA A 33 13.99 -5.38 -0.42
C ALA A 33 12.54 -4.89 -0.54
N VAL A 34 11.73 -5.54 -1.36
CA VAL A 34 10.29 -5.24 -1.49
C VAL A 34 9.55 -5.52 -0.18
N LEU A 35 9.78 -6.69 0.43
CA LEU A 35 9.15 -7.03 1.71
C LEU A 35 9.50 -6.02 2.82
N ILE A 36 10.75 -5.54 2.85
CA ILE A 36 11.19 -4.50 3.78
C ILE A 36 10.44 -3.19 3.52
N GLY A 37 10.39 -2.73 2.26
CA GLY A 37 9.68 -1.50 1.90
C GLY A 37 8.18 -1.56 2.20
N ASP A 38 7.54 -2.69 1.93
CA ASP A 38 6.15 -2.96 2.30
C ASP A 38 5.99 -2.88 3.83
N THR A 39 6.88 -3.51 4.60
CA THR A 39 6.81 -3.50 6.07
C THR A 39 7.01 -2.11 6.68
N ILE A 40 7.98 -1.32 6.20
CA ILE A 40 8.18 0.08 6.65
C ILE A 40 6.92 0.90 6.35
N THR A 41 6.27 0.64 5.21
CA THR A 41 5.01 1.29 4.85
C THR A 41 3.90 0.92 5.84
N GLU A 42 3.76 -0.34 6.23
CA GLU A 42 2.78 -0.76 7.25
C GLU A 42 3.05 -0.14 8.63
N GLU A 43 4.32 -0.09 9.05
CA GLU A 43 4.73 0.47 10.36
C GLU A 43 4.48 1.98 10.47
N ALA A 44 4.35 2.69 9.35
CA ALA A 44 4.01 4.11 9.34
C ALA A 44 2.52 4.40 9.64
N LEU A 45 1.76 3.41 10.11
CA LEU A 45 0.35 3.49 10.51
C LEU A 45 -0.04 4.74 11.34
N PRO A 46 0.75 5.24 12.32
CA PRO A 46 0.40 6.45 13.05
C PRO A 46 0.17 7.67 12.14
N THR A 47 0.91 7.75 11.03
CA THR A 47 0.75 8.79 10.00
C THR A 47 -0.62 8.68 9.32
N TYR A 48 -1.05 7.45 9.00
CA TYR A 48 -2.30 7.18 8.30
C TYR A 48 -3.53 7.42 9.20
N GLU A 49 -3.49 6.93 10.44
CA GLU A 49 -4.56 7.19 11.42
C GLU A 49 -4.68 8.70 11.70
N THR A 50 -3.55 9.40 11.88
CA THR A 50 -3.56 10.86 12.11
C THR A 50 -4.19 11.60 10.93
N TRP A 51 -3.87 11.19 9.71
CA TRP A 51 -4.40 11.77 8.47
C TRP A 51 -5.90 11.51 8.27
N LEU A 52 -6.34 10.26 8.38
CA LEU A 52 -7.76 9.88 8.28
C LEU A 52 -8.57 10.51 9.41
N GLY A 53 -7.99 10.52 10.60
CA GLY A 53 -8.52 11.27 11.72
C GLY A 53 -8.72 12.72 11.31
N GLY A 54 -7.78 13.38 10.64
CA GLY A 54 -7.77 14.81 10.35
C GLY A 54 -8.85 15.32 9.39
N LEU A 55 -9.66 14.44 8.81
CA LEU A 55 -10.64 14.80 7.79
C LEU A 55 -11.78 15.65 8.35
N LYS A 56 -12.23 16.63 7.55
CA LYS A 56 -13.38 17.45 7.87
C LYS A 56 -14.65 16.59 8.01
N GLY A 57 -15.43 16.82 9.06
CA GLY A 57 -16.65 16.05 9.35
C GLY A 57 -16.42 14.67 9.98
N VAL A 58 -15.17 14.21 10.08
CA VAL A 58 -14.83 12.92 10.72
C VAL A 58 -14.58 13.08 12.21
N ARG A 59 -13.77 14.07 12.63
CA ARG A 59 -13.41 14.28 14.06
C ARG A 59 -14.53 14.80 14.95
N GLU A 60 -15.60 15.34 14.36
CA GLU A 60 -16.64 16.07 15.09
C GLU A 60 -17.40 15.19 16.10
N ASN A 61 -17.48 13.88 15.83
CA ASN A 61 -18.07 12.92 16.74
C ASN A 61 -17.15 11.72 16.94
N SER A 62 -16.44 11.69 18.07
CA SER A 62 -15.53 10.60 18.45
C SER A 62 -16.20 9.22 18.55
N GLN A 63 -17.52 9.18 18.77
CA GLN A 63 -18.33 7.95 18.84
C GLN A 63 -19.14 7.70 17.56
N GLY A 64 -18.99 8.55 16.54
CA GLY A 64 -19.65 8.44 15.25
C GLY A 64 -19.13 7.26 14.42
N GLY A 65 -19.88 6.92 13.37
CA GLY A 65 -19.54 5.81 12.47
C GLY A 65 -18.15 5.93 11.84
N TRP A 66 -17.75 7.14 11.43
CA TRP A 66 -16.42 7.39 10.84
C TRP A 66 -15.27 7.12 11.81
N MET A 67 -15.35 7.65 13.03
CA MET A 67 -14.30 7.41 14.03
C MET A 67 -14.29 5.96 14.52
N LYS A 68 -15.44 5.26 14.53
CA LYS A 68 -15.49 3.81 14.76
C LYS A 68 -14.84 3.03 13.64
N TRP A 69 -15.09 3.39 12.37
CA TRP A 69 -14.44 2.80 11.20
C TRP A 69 -12.92 2.98 11.30
N ILE A 70 -12.44 4.21 11.49
CA ILE A 70 -10.99 4.51 11.54
C ILE A 70 -10.32 3.69 12.64
N ARG A 71 -10.84 3.69 13.87
CA ARG A 71 -10.24 2.87 14.95
C ARG A 71 -10.25 1.38 14.64
N SER A 72 -11.29 0.86 14.00
CA SER A 72 -11.40 -0.57 13.67
C SER A 72 -10.45 -0.94 12.52
N TRP A 73 -10.38 -0.10 11.48
CA TRP A 73 -9.43 -0.20 10.39
C TRP A 73 -7.99 -0.17 10.95
N THR A 74 -7.63 0.85 11.73
CA THR A 74 -6.31 0.97 12.34
C THR A 74 -5.97 -0.23 13.23
N ALA A 75 -6.92 -0.78 13.98
CA ALA A 75 -6.69 -1.99 14.76
C ALA A 75 -6.43 -3.23 13.89
N GLU A 76 -7.06 -3.31 12.72
CA GLU A 76 -6.79 -4.37 11.74
C GLU A 76 -5.40 -4.19 11.11
N GLU A 77 -5.08 -3.00 10.62
CA GLU A 77 -3.81 -2.58 9.99
C GLU A 77 -2.60 -2.78 10.90
N ASN A 78 -2.73 -2.47 12.19
CA ASN A 78 -1.63 -2.62 13.15
C ASN A 78 -1.05 -4.04 13.14
N ARG A 79 -1.89 -5.04 12.86
CA ARG A 79 -1.47 -6.45 12.83
C ARG A 79 -0.56 -6.76 11.63
N HIS A 80 -0.62 -5.98 10.55
CA HIS A 80 0.19 -6.17 9.34
C HIS A 80 1.65 -5.83 9.61
N GLY A 81 1.92 -4.60 10.10
CA GLY A 81 3.25 -4.20 10.56
C GLY A 81 3.81 -5.17 11.61
N ASP A 82 3.01 -5.49 12.63
CA ASP A 82 3.39 -6.43 13.70
C ASP A 82 3.89 -7.79 13.19
N VAL A 83 3.15 -8.43 12.27
CA VAL A 83 3.49 -9.77 11.80
C VAL A 83 4.68 -9.75 10.84
N LEU A 84 4.74 -8.75 9.96
CA LEU A 84 5.82 -8.61 8.98
C LEU A 84 7.13 -8.22 9.65
N ASN A 85 7.11 -7.28 10.60
CA ASN A 85 8.28 -6.88 11.38
C ASN A 85 8.87 -8.07 12.13
N ARG A 86 8.05 -8.82 12.88
CA ARG A 86 8.53 -9.99 13.63
C ARG A 86 9.07 -11.07 12.70
N TYR A 87 8.46 -11.28 11.53
CA TYR A 87 9.01 -12.18 10.52
C TYR A 87 10.40 -11.70 10.04
N LEU A 88 10.55 -10.43 9.68
CA LEU A 88 11.83 -9.83 9.26
C LEU A 88 12.90 -9.89 10.36
N TYR A 89 12.50 -9.72 11.62
CA TYR A 89 13.38 -9.86 12.77
C TYR A 89 13.89 -11.31 12.92
N LEU A 90 12.98 -12.29 12.85
CA LEU A 90 13.29 -13.70 13.08
C LEU A 90 14.03 -14.36 11.90
N CYS A 91 13.87 -13.85 10.67
CA CYS A 91 14.46 -14.45 9.48
C CYS A 91 15.99 -14.33 9.42
N GLY A 92 16.60 -13.46 10.24
CA GLY A 92 18.05 -13.36 10.37
C GLY A 92 18.77 -12.73 9.16
N ARG A 93 18.03 -12.13 8.22
CA ARG A 93 18.58 -11.54 6.99
C ARG A 93 18.60 -10.00 6.99
N ILE A 94 18.03 -9.37 8.02
CA ILE A 94 17.78 -7.93 8.08
C ILE A 94 18.66 -7.24 9.11
N ASN A 95 19.26 -6.11 8.72
CA ASN A 95 19.86 -5.17 9.64
C ASN A 95 18.75 -4.35 10.32
N MET A 96 18.23 -4.87 11.44
CA MET A 96 17.09 -4.28 12.13
C MET A 96 17.32 -2.84 12.55
N SER A 97 18.54 -2.46 12.95
CA SER A 97 18.84 -1.05 13.31
C SER A 97 18.66 -0.09 12.13
N LYS A 98 19.00 -0.52 10.91
CA LYS A 98 18.81 0.28 9.70
C LYS A 98 17.34 0.34 9.28
N PHE A 99 16.66 -0.80 9.33
CA PHE A 99 15.22 -0.90 9.07
C PHE A 99 14.39 -0.03 10.04
N GLU A 100 14.66 -0.11 11.34
CA GLU A 100 13.99 0.66 12.39
C GLU A 100 14.25 2.17 12.24
N ALA A 101 15.49 2.56 11.88
CA ALA A 101 15.81 3.95 11.61
C ALA A 101 15.04 4.50 10.40
N SER A 102 14.89 3.73 9.32
CA SER A 102 14.07 4.11 8.17
C SER A 102 12.59 4.25 8.53
N THR A 103 12.07 3.37 9.38
CA THR A 103 10.70 3.44 9.92
C THR A 103 10.50 4.72 10.75
N GLN A 104 11.43 4.99 11.67
CA GLN A 104 11.42 6.21 12.48
C GLN A 104 11.44 7.47 11.61
N TYR A 105 12.28 7.49 10.57
CA TYR A 105 12.34 8.61 9.64
C TYR A 105 11.06 8.78 8.85
N LEU A 106 10.48 7.71 8.33
CA LEU A 106 9.23 7.80 7.56
C LEU A 106 8.08 8.35 8.42
N ILE A 107 7.96 7.89 9.67
CA ILE A 107 6.95 8.41 10.60
C ILE A 107 7.20 9.89 10.91
N SER A 108 8.45 10.27 11.18
CA SER A 108 8.81 11.65 11.52
C SER A 108 8.64 12.61 10.35
N ASP A 109 8.97 12.17 9.13
CA ASP A 109 8.90 12.99 7.92
C ASP A 109 7.44 13.09 7.43
N GLY A 110 6.61 12.10 7.75
CA GLY A 110 5.21 12.03 7.37
C GLY A 110 5.03 11.95 5.85
N PHE A 111 3.91 12.48 5.37
CA PHE A 111 3.58 12.49 3.94
C PHE A 111 2.73 13.69 3.54
N ASN A 112 2.72 13.99 2.24
CA ASN A 112 1.77 14.92 1.66
C ASN A 112 1.11 14.27 0.44
N LEU A 113 -0.11 13.78 0.65
CA LEU A 113 -0.93 13.12 -0.36
C LEU A 113 -1.73 14.10 -1.22
N GLN A 114 -1.62 15.41 -0.95
CA GLN A 114 -2.30 16.47 -1.70
C GLN A 114 -3.85 16.37 -1.68
N THR A 115 -4.41 15.74 -0.63
CA THR A 115 -5.86 15.57 -0.44
C THR A 115 -6.53 16.73 0.30
N GLY A 116 -5.76 17.60 0.97
CA GLY A 116 -6.28 18.87 1.54
C GLY A 116 -7.34 18.70 2.64
N ASN A 117 -7.30 17.60 3.40
CA ASN A 117 -8.30 17.20 4.41
C ASN A 117 -9.72 17.00 3.85
N ASP A 118 -9.85 16.86 2.53
CA ASP A 118 -11.13 16.62 1.86
C ASP A 118 -11.46 15.12 1.84
N PRO A 119 -12.57 14.68 2.47
CA PRO A 119 -12.96 13.27 2.46
C PRO A 119 -13.17 12.70 1.04
N TYR A 120 -13.57 13.51 0.05
CA TYR A 120 -13.79 13.03 -1.31
C TYR A 120 -12.47 12.59 -1.95
N ARG A 121 -11.45 13.47 -1.90
CA ARG A 121 -10.10 13.16 -2.38
C ARG A 121 -9.45 12.04 -1.59
N THR A 122 -9.62 12.05 -0.28
CA THR A 122 -9.07 11.02 0.61
C THR A 122 -9.65 9.64 0.32
N PHE A 123 -10.96 9.50 0.13
CA PHE A 123 -11.53 8.19 -0.17
C PHE A 123 -11.17 7.69 -1.57
N VAL A 124 -10.86 8.59 -2.53
CA VAL A 124 -10.31 8.18 -3.83
C VAL A 124 -8.92 7.61 -3.62
N TYR A 125 -8.10 8.32 -2.84
CA TYR A 125 -6.77 7.89 -2.49
C TYR A 125 -6.77 6.53 -1.79
N THR A 126 -7.57 6.33 -0.74
CA THR A 126 -7.61 5.07 0.00
C THR A 126 -8.15 3.93 -0.85
N SER A 127 -9.21 4.16 -1.64
CA SER A 127 -9.73 3.13 -2.57
C SER A 127 -8.65 2.63 -3.53
N PHE A 128 -7.78 3.54 -4.00
CA PHE A 128 -6.68 3.20 -4.88
C PHE A 128 -5.55 2.47 -4.14
N GLN A 129 -5.12 3.00 -2.99
CA GLN A 129 -3.99 2.45 -2.22
C GLN A 129 -4.29 1.05 -1.70
N GLU A 130 -5.48 0.82 -1.16
CA GLU A 130 -5.91 -0.50 -0.64
C GLU A 130 -5.98 -1.56 -1.75
N MET A 131 -6.24 -1.14 -3.00
CA MET A 131 -6.13 -2.05 -4.14
C MET A 131 -4.67 -2.30 -4.53
N ALA A 132 -3.80 -1.30 -4.41
CA ALA A 132 -2.37 -1.42 -4.69
C ALA A 132 -1.67 -2.35 -3.68
N THR A 133 -1.92 -2.16 -2.38
CA THR A 133 -1.40 -3.01 -1.29
C THR A 133 -1.92 -4.44 -1.41
N ASN A 134 -3.20 -4.63 -1.73
CA ASN A 134 -3.75 -5.96 -2.03
C ASN A 134 -2.96 -6.68 -3.15
N ILE A 135 -2.69 -5.98 -4.25
CA ILE A 135 -1.93 -6.54 -5.38
C ILE A 135 -0.50 -6.86 -4.94
N SER A 136 0.17 -5.94 -4.26
CA SER A 136 1.55 -6.10 -3.77
C SER A 136 1.67 -7.34 -2.87
N HIS A 137 0.91 -7.38 -1.78
CA HIS A 137 0.95 -8.47 -0.80
C HIS A 137 0.59 -9.82 -1.40
N ARG A 138 -0.42 -9.88 -2.28
CA ARG A 138 -0.80 -11.12 -2.96
C ARG A 138 0.31 -11.65 -3.88
N ARG A 139 1.06 -10.76 -4.53
CA ARG A 139 2.16 -11.15 -5.42
C ARG A 139 3.41 -11.52 -4.64
N VAL A 140 3.75 -10.79 -3.58
CA VAL A 140 4.77 -11.20 -2.61
C VAL A 140 4.45 -12.60 -2.05
N ALA A 141 3.19 -12.85 -1.67
CA ALA A 141 2.76 -14.17 -1.22
C ALA A 141 2.99 -15.28 -2.26
N THR A 142 2.74 -14.97 -3.53
CA THR A 142 2.95 -15.91 -4.64
C THR A 142 4.43 -16.18 -4.89
N LEU A 143 5.27 -15.13 -4.86
CA LEU A 143 6.71 -15.23 -5.04
C LEU A 143 7.38 -15.99 -3.89
N ALA A 144 7.00 -15.68 -2.64
CA ALA A 144 7.44 -16.40 -1.45
C ALA A 144 7.10 -17.90 -1.54
N LYS A 145 5.89 -18.25 -2.00
CA LYS A 145 5.53 -19.66 -2.21
C LYS A 145 6.42 -20.35 -3.24
N LYS A 146 6.73 -19.65 -4.34
CA LYS A 146 7.60 -20.17 -5.41
C LYS A 146 9.04 -20.40 -4.94
N SER A 147 9.52 -19.61 -3.97
CA SER A 147 10.83 -19.81 -3.33
C SER A 147 10.82 -20.82 -2.18
N GLY A 148 9.70 -21.54 -1.98
CA GLY A 148 9.57 -22.52 -0.89
C GLY A 148 9.28 -21.90 0.48
N ASN A 149 9.10 -20.58 0.57
CA ASN A 149 8.76 -19.89 1.80
C ASN A 149 7.25 -19.85 2.02
N THR A 150 6.74 -20.93 2.60
CA THR A 150 5.31 -21.12 2.85
C THR A 150 4.78 -20.25 3.99
N ILE A 151 5.63 -19.94 4.98
CA ILE A 151 5.28 -19.10 6.13
C ILE A 151 5.00 -17.67 5.66
N LEU A 152 5.95 -17.04 4.95
CA LEU A 152 5.78 -15.71 4.39
C LEU A 152 4.61 -15.65 3.40
N SER A 153 4.45 -16.69 2.58
CA SER A 153 3.31 -16.79 1.66
C SER A 153 1.97 -16.69 2.39
N LYS A 154 1.82 -17.41 3.52
CA LYS A 154 0.61 -17.37 4.34
C LYS A 154 0.41 -16.00 5.00
N ILE A 155 1.48 -15.39 5.52
CA ILE A 155 1.44 -14.05 6.13
C ILE A 155 0.93 -13.02 5.12
N CYS A 156 1.61 -12.87 3.98
CA CYS A 156 1.24 -11.88 2.96
C CYS A 156 -0.14 -12.18 2.35
N GLY A 157 -0.55 -13.46 2.26
CA GLY A 157 -1.88 -13.83 1.79
C GLY A 157 -3.01 -13.36 2.72
N ILE A 158 -2.77 -13.38 4.04
CA ILE A 158 -3.74 -12.90 5.04
C ILE A 158 -3.79 -11.36 5.04
N VAL A 159 -2.64 -10.69 5.00
CA VAL A 159 -2.59 -9.23 4.87
C VAL A 159 -3.37 -8.80 3.62
N ALA A 160 -3.07 -9.39 2.45
CA ALA A 160 -3.80 -9.09 1.21
C ALA A 160 -5.32 -9.30 1.34
N ALA A 161 -5.79 -10.27 2.13
CA ALA A 161 -7.22 -10.49 2.33
C ALA A 161 -7.87 -9.36 3.15
N ASP A 162 -7.14 -8.73 4.07
CA ASP A 162 -7.57 -7.56 4.82
C ASP A 162 -7.67 -6.35 3.87
N GLU A 163 -6.62 -6.06 3.12
CA GLU A 163 -6.60 -4.99 2.09
C GLU A 163 -7.80 -5.09 1.13
N ALA A 164 -8.16 -6.31 0.71
CA ALA A 164 -9.30 -6.52 -0.18
C ALA A 164 -10.64 -6.08 0.45
N ARG A 165 -10.81 -6.30 1.77
CA ARG A 165 -12.00 -5.89 2.51
C ARG A 165 -12.03 -4.38 2.68
N HIS A 166 -10.89 -3.76 3.00
CA HIS A 166 -10.77 -2.32 3.16
C HIS A 166 -10.99 -1.58 1.84
N ALA A 167 -10.37 -2.06 0.74
CA ALA A 167 -10.64 -1.56 -0.61
C ALA A 167 -12.13 -1.62 -0.96
N SER A 168 -12.81 -2.70 -0.61
CA SER A 168 -14.26 -2.84 -0.81
C SER A 168 -15.05 -1.77 -0.05
N ALA A 169 -14.70 -1.51 1.21
CA ALA A 169 -15.35 -0.48 2.02
C ALA A 169 -15.16 0.93 1.46
N TYR A 170 -13.92 1.33 1.13
CA TYR A 170 -13.65 2.67 0.59
C TYR A 170 -14.29 2.90 -0.79
N LYS A 171 -14.25 1.90 -1.67
CA LYS A 171 -14.97 1.96 -2.96
C LYS A 171 -16.47 2.12 -2.76
N PHE A 172 -17.03 1.43 -1.77
CA PHE A 172 -18.43 1.55 -1.42
C PHE A 172 -18.76 2.96 -0.91
N PHE A 173 -17.91 3.57 -0.08
CA PHE A 173 -18.13 4.96 0.38
C PHE A 173 -18.23 5.93 -0.79
N ILE A 174 -17.34 5.84 -1.78
CA ILE A 174 -17.41 6.68 -2.99
C ILE A 174 -18.68 6.40 -3.80
N ASN A 175 -19.08 5.14 -3.96
CA ASN A 175 -20.32 4.82 -4.66
C ASN A 175 -21.53 5.48 -3.97
N ARG A 176 -21.57 5.48 -2.63
CA ARG A 176 -22.59 6.21 -1.87
C ARG A 176 -22.53 7.72 -2.08
N ILE A 177 -21.32 8.30 -2.16
CA ILE A 177 -21.14 9.73 -2.42
C ILE A 177 -21.60 10.11 -3.84
N PHE A 178 -21.32 9.30 -4.87
CA PHE A 178 -21.83 9.56 -6.22
C PHE A 178 -23.37 9.61 -6.29
N GLY A 179 -24.06 8.84 -5.44
CA GLY A 179 -25.52 8.90 -5.30
C GLY A 179 -26.05 10.17 -4.61
N LEU A 180 -25.18 10.96 -3.96
CA LEU A 180 -25.54 12.16 -3.19
C LEU A 180 -25.01 13.45 -3.83
N ASP A 181 -23.77 13.44 -4.30
CA ASP A 181 -23.06 14.61 -4.86
C ASP A 181 -22.17 14.19 -6.05
N VAL A 182 -22.83 13.87 -7.16
CA VAL A 182 -22.17 13.40 -8.39
C VAL A 182 -21.19 14.44 -8.96
N ASN A 183 -21.48 15.73 -8.81
CA ASN A 183 -20.72 16.81 -9.44
C ASN A 183 -19.41 17.10 -8.71
N GLU A 184 -19.42 17.18 -7.38
CA GLU A 184 -18.17 17.42 -6.65
C GLU A 184 -17.33 16.14 -6.58
N MET A 185 -17.96 14.96 -6.51
CA MET A 185 -17.24 13.68 -6.50
C MET A 185 -16.44 13.41 -7.77
N ILE A 186 -17.00 13.68 -8.95
CA ILE A 186 -16.26 13.46 -10.19
C ILE A 186 -15.08 14.43 -10.34
N LEU A 187 -15.21 15.67 -9.85
CA LEU A 187 -14.13 16.66 -9.84
C LEU A 187 -13.02 16.28 -8.86
N ALA A 188 -13.37 15.75 -7.68
CA ALA A 188 -12.39 15.23 -6.73
C ALA A 188 -11.62 14.03 -7.31
N PHE A 189 -12.31 13.13 -8.03
CA PHE A 189 -11.66 12.00 -8.68
C PHE A 189 -10.71 12.47 -9.80
N GLU A 190 -11.17 13.38 -10.67
CA GLU A 190 -10.31 14.00 -11.69
C GLU A 190 -9.07 14.65 -11.06
N ASP A 191 -9.24 15.46 -10.02
CA ASP A 191 -8.15 16.18 -9.36
C ASP A 191 -7.09 15.21 -8.80
N MET A 192 -7.52 14.13 -8.13
CA MET A 192 -6.60 13.10 -7.64
C MET A 192 -5.86 12.40 -8.77
N MET A 193 -6.53 12.12 -9.89
CA MET A 193 -5.88 11.51 -11.05
C MET A 193 -4.89 12.45 -11.75
N ARG A 194 -5.18 13.76 -11.78
CA ARG A 194 -4.25 14.78 -12.29
C ARG A 194 -3.00 14.92 -11.44
N LYS A 195 -3.16 14.87 -10.11
CA LYS A 195 -2.05 14.91 -9.13
C LYS A 195 -1.23 13.62 -9.11
N LYS A 196 -1.79 12.53 -9.65
CA LYS A 196 -1.33 11.13 -9.53
C LYS A 196 -1.47 10.65 -8.08
N ILE A 197 -1.80 9.38 -7.92
CA ILE A 197 -1.81 8.76 -6.60
C ILE A 197 -0.36 8.55 -6.16
N VAL A 198 0.04 9.35 -5.17
CA VAL A 198 1.37 9.32 -4.57
C VAL A 198 1.47 8.12 -3.63
N MET A 199 2.61 7.42 -3.62
CA MET A 199 2.82 6.35 -2.64
C MET A 199 3.07 6.91 -1.24
N PRO A 200 2.48 6.32 -0.18
CA PRO A 200 2.60 6.86 1.17
C PRO A 200 4.06 6.89 1.65
N ALA A 201 4.87 5.93 1.23
CA ALA A 201 6.28 5.83 1.57
C ALA A 201 7.23 6.61 0.65
N GLN A 202 6.76 7.61 -0.11
CA GLN A 202 7.62 8.40 -1.01
C GLN A 202 8.82 9.09 -0.31
N ALA A 203 8.69 9.35 1.00
CA ALA A 203 9.73 9.97 1.83
C ALA A 203 10.69 8.93 2.46
N MET A 204 10.54 7.65 2.12
CA MET A 204 11.38 6.58 2.65
C MET A 204 12.85 6.84 2.35
N ARG A 205 13.68 6.77 3.40
CA ARG A 205 15.13 7.00 3.32
C ARG A 205 15.90 6.10 4.28
N GLU A 206 17.12 5.77 3.88
CA GLU A 206 18.07 4.97 4.65
C GLU A 206 18.91 5.81 5.63
N LEU A 207 19.33 5.20 6.74
CA LEU A 207 20.20 5.87 7.72
C LEU A 207 21.63 6.05 7.18
N GLY A 208 22.00 7.30 6.95
CA GLY A 208 23.36 7.72 6.61
C GLY A 208 23.64 7.79 5.11
N GLU A 209 22.61 7.73 4.26
CA GLU A 209 22.77 7.74 2.80
C GLU A 209 21.94 8.84 2.13
N GLN A 210 22.44 9.38 1.02
CA GLN A 210 21.72 10.34 0.15
C GLN A 210 21.28 9.68 -1.16
N VAL A 211 20.83 8.44 -1.10
CA VAL A 211 20.23 7.74 -2.25
C VAL A 211 18.72 7.93 -2.25
N ASN A 212 18.12 7.87 -3.44
CA ASN A 212 16.67 7.85 -3.57
C ASN A 212 16.14 6.44 -3.24
N THR A 213 16.09 6.12 -1.94
CA THR A 213 15.69 4.80 -1.42
C THR A 213 14.32 4.38 -1.95
N PHE A 214 13.34 5.28 -1.98
CA PHE A 214 12.01 4.97 -2.53
C PHE A 214 12.06 4.58 -4.01
N ALA A 215 12.82 5.29 -4.85
CA ALA A 215 12.96 4.93 -6.26
C ALA A 215 13.60 3.54 -6.42
N ASN A 216 14.64 3.24 -5.65
CA ASN A 216 15.30 1.95 -5.69
C ASN A 216 14.36 0.80 -5.27
N PHE A 217 13.57 1.01 -4.23
CA PHE A 217 12.53 0.08 -3.78
C PHE A 217 11.46 -0.12 -4.86
N SER A 218 10.98 0.97 -5.46
CA SER A 218 10.00 0.93 -6.55
C SER A 218 10.53 0.17 -7.77
N ASP A 219 11.81 0.31 -8.10
CA ASP A 219 12.45 -0.41 -9.20
C ASP A 219 12.52 -1.92 -8.91
N ALA A 220 12.82 -2.32 -7.67
CA ALA A 220 12.79 -3.73 -7.25
C ALA A 220 11.38 -4.33 -7.35
N ALA A 221 10.36 -3.59 -6.86
CA ALA A 221 8.96 -4.01 -6.98
C ALA A 221 8.53 -4.16 -8.45
N GLN A 222 8.96 -3.23 -9.31
CA GLN A 222 8.68 -3.23 -10.74
C GLN A 222 9.39 -4.40 -11.46
N ARG A 223 10.67 -4.68 -11.16
CA ARG A 223 11.43 -5.82 -11.73
C ARG A 223 10.80 -7.16 -11.38
N LEU A 224 10.35 -7.33 -10.13
CA LEU A 224 9.69 -8.55 -9.69
C LEU A 224 8.25 -8.68 -10.17
N GLY A 225 7.70 -7.61 -10.75
CA GLY A 225 6.28 -7.53 -11.09
C GLY A 225 5.38 -7.55 -9.85
N VAL A 226 5.88 -7.17 -8.67
CA VAL A 226 5.08 -7.08 -7.45
C VAL A 226 4.06 -5.95 -7.56
N TYR A 227 4.52 -4.75 -7.93
CA TYR A 227 3.65 -3.64 -8.27
C TYR A 227 4.27 -2.85 -9.41
N THR A 228 3.49 -2.60 -10.46
CA THR A 228 3.98 -2.04 -11.72
C THR A 228 3.16 -0.85 -12.18
N ALA A 229 3.69 -0.09 -13.14
CA ALA A 229 2.93 0.95 -13.83
C ALA A 229 1.63 0.43 -14.48
N THR A 230 1.60 -0.84 -14.93
CA THR A 230 0.39 -1.48 -15.46
C THR A 230 -0.65 -1.75 -14.37
N ASP A 231 -0.21 -2.08 -13.15
CA ASP A 231 -1.14 -2.26 -12.03
C ASP A 231 -1.85 -0.95 -11.68
N TYR A 232 -1.13 0.17 -11.73
CA TYR A 232 -1.74 1.49 -11.54
C TYR A 232 -2.88 1.73 -12.56
N THR A 233 -2.65 1.38 -13.82
CA THR A 233 -3.66 1.57 -14.88
C THR A 233 -4.82 0.61 -14.77
N ASP A 234 -4.57 -0.61 -14.31
CA ASP A 234 -5.60 -1.63 -14.09
C ASP A 234 -6.49 -1.24 -12.91
N ILE A 235 -5.90 -0.74 -11.81
CA ILE A 235 -6.67 -0.20 -10.66
C ILE A 235 -7.56 0.94 -11.14
N LEU A 236 -7.02 1.91 -11.90
CA LEU A 236 -7.81 3.02 -12.42
C LEU A 236 -8.98 2.51 -13.28
N SER A 237 -8.72 1.58 -14.20
CA SER A 237 -9.75 1.01 -15.07
C SER A 237 -10.85 0.31 -14.27
N HIS A 238 -10.46 -0.47 -13.26
CA HIS A 238 -11.39 -1.13 -12.34
C HIS A 238 -12.25 -0.12 -11.58
N LEU A 239 -11.67 0.98 -11.10
CA LEU A 239 -12.42 2.02 -10.37
C LEU A 239 -13.39 2.77 -11.29
N LEU A 240 -13.00 3.06 -12.54
CA LEU A 240 -13.88 3.67 -13.54
C LEU A 240 -15.10 2.80 -13.84
N GLU A 241 -14.90 1.49 -13.96
CA GLU A 241 -15.97 0.52 -14.16
C GLU A 241 -16.85 0.37 -12.91
N TYR A 242 -16.24 0.18 -11.74
CA TYR A 242 -16.95 -0.06 -10.49
C TYR A 242 -17.85 1.12 -10.09
N TRP A 243 -17.41 2.36 -10.31
CA TRP A 243 -18.21 3.57 -10.07
C TRP A 243 -19.05 4.01 -11.27
N ASP A 244 -19.07 3.21 -12.35
CA ASP A 244 -19.85 3.44 -13.55
C ASP A 244 -19.66 4.85 -14.15
N ILE A 245 -18.41 5.33 -14.15
CA ILE A 245 -18.07 6.72 -14.46
C ILE A 245 -18.55 7.13 -15.85
N GLY A 246 -18.41 6.24 -16.84
CA GLY A 246 -18.84 6.47 -18.22
C GLY A 246 -20.36 6.68 -18.37
N ASN A 247 -21.16 6.14 -17.43
CA ASN A 247 -22.61 6.24 -17.48
C ASN A 247 -23.19 7.28 -16.52
N LEU A 248 -22.37 8.03 -15.79
CA LEU A 248 -22.85 9.14 -14.99
C LEU A 248 -23.64 10.15 -15.86
N ARG A 249 -24.75 10.63 -15.30
CA ARG A 249 -25.69 11.59 -15.91
C ARG A 249 -25.86 12.79 -14.97
N ASN A 250 -26.51 13.85 -15.46
CA ASN A 250 -26.80 15.07 -14.70
C ASN A 250 -25.54 15.78 -14.19
N LEU A 251 -24.45 15.70 -14.94
CA LEU A 251 -23.22 16.43 -14.66
C LEU A 251 -23.34 17.86 -15.19
N LYS A 252 -22.73 18.80 -14.46
CA LYS A 252 -22.44 20.15 -14.94
C LYS A 252 -21.33 20.06 -16.00
N GLU A 253 -21.12 21.14 -16.75
CA GLU A 253 -20.13 21.20 -17.83
C GLU A 253 -18.69 20.81 -17.38
N ASN A 254 -18.28 21.22 -16.18
CA ASN A 254 -17.00 20.81 -15.62
C ASN A 254 -16.97 19.30 -15.28
N GLY A 255 -18.06 18.75 -14.76
CA GLY A 255 -18.19 17.31 -14.51
C GLY A 255 -18.17 16.48 -15.79
N GLU A 256 -18.83 16.92 -16.87
CA GLU A 256 -18.77 16.26 -18.18
C GLU A 256 -17.32 16.20 -18.70
N ARG A 257 -16.57 17.31 -18.60
CA ARG A 257 -15.13 17.35 -18.95
C ARG A 257 -14.29 16.45 -18.06
N ALA A 258 -14.58 16.39 -16.77
CA ALA A 258 -13.92 15.51 -15.80
C ALA A 258 -14.11 14.04 -16.17
N ARG A 259 -15.36 13.64 -16.49
CA ARG A 259 -15.69 12.29 -16.98
C ARG A 259 -14.87 11.94 -18.22
N ASP A 260 -14.87 12.82 -19.22
CA ASP A 260 -14.17 12.58 -20.47
C ASP A 260 -12.64 12.47 -20.28
N TYR A 261 -12.07 13.26 -19.36
CA TYR A 261 -10.66 13.13 -18.98
C TYR A 261 -10.39 11.76 -18.33
N LEU A 262 -11.19 11.39 -17.33
CA LEU A 262 -11.05 10.15 -16.57
C LEU A 262 -11.16 8.92 -17.49
N MET A 263 -12.15 8.88 -18.37
CA MET A 263 -12.38 7.75 -19.28
C MET A 263 -11.27 7.57 -20.33
N ARG A 264 -10.53 8.63 -20.67
CA ARG A 264 -9.39 8.56 -21.61
C ARG A 264 -8.05 8.29 -20.91
N LEU A 265 -8.00 8.42 -19.60
CA LEU A 265 -6.75 8.37 -18.84
C LEU A 265 -6.08 6.98 -18.86
N PRO A 266 -6.79 5.84 -18.73
CA PRO A 266 -6.16 4.52 -18.81
C PRO A 266 -5.36 4.30 -20.09
N GLU A 267 -5.95 4.59 -21.26
CA GLU A 267 -5.27 4.43 -22.55
C GLU A 267 -4.00 5.29 -22.63
N ARG A 268 -4.06 6.52 -22.10
CA ARG A 268 -2.89 7.41 -22.05
C ARG A 268 -1.79 6.87 -21.15
N LEU A 269 -2.14 6.34 -19.98
CA LEU A 269 -1.17 5.81 -19.03
C LEU A 269 -0.57 4.48 -19.51
N ASN A 270 -1.34 3.62 -20.18
CA ASN A 270 -0.84 2.40 -20.81
C ASN A 270 0.28 2.69 -21.81
N LYS A 271 0.09 3.68 -22.69
CA LYS A 271 1.14 4.12 -23.64
C LYS A 271 2.41 4.63 -22.96
N ILE A 272 2.31 5.15 -21.74
CA ILE A 272 3.47 5.58 -20.95
C ILE A 272 4.15 4.36 -20.31
N ALA A 273 3.36 3.45 -19.73
CA ALA A 273 3.85 2.23 -19.11
C ALA A 273 4.61 1.35 -20.12
N GLU A 274 4.11 1.19 -21.34
CA GLU A 274 4.76 0.45 -22.44
C GLU A 274 6.15 0.99 -22.83
N ARG A 275 6.41 2.28 -22.57
CA ARG A 275 7.68 2.95 -22.89
C ARG A 275 8.63 3.02 -21.70
N MET A 276 8.19 2.55 -20.53
CA MET A 276 8.99 2.63 -19.31
C MET A 276 10.10 1.59 -19.36
N VAL A 277 11.34 2.05 -19.23
CA VAL A 277 12.51 1.16 -19.13
C VAL A 277 12.72 0.84 -17.67
N ILE A 278 12.66 -0.44 -17.32
CA ILE A 278 12.91 -0.91 -15.97
C ILE A 278 14.42 -1.04 -15.78
N PRO A 279 15.03 -0.37 -14.80
CA PRO A 279 16.46 -0.52 -14.54
C PRO A 279 16.80 -1.97 -14.17
N GLU A 280 17.72 -2.59 -14.93
CA GLU A 280 18.17 -3.97 -14.71
C GLU A 280 19.07 -4.13 -13.47
N ARG A 281 19.65 -3.03 -12.98
CA ARG A 281 20.63 -3.07 -11.90
C ARG A 281 19.95 -3.29 -10.55
N GLU A 282 20.36 -4.35 -9.86
CA GLU A 282 20.12 -4.54 -8.44
C GLU A 282 20.90 -3.48 -7.64
N LEU A 283 20.17 -2.65 -6.90
CA LEU A 283 20.75 -1.63 -6.02
C LEU A 283 20.81 -2.19 -4.60
N LYS A 284 21.92 -1.92 -3.91
CA LYS A 284 22.13 -2.40 -2.54
C LYS A 284 21.46 -1.47 -1.55
N PHE A 285 20.71 -2.08 -0.62
CA PHE A 285 20.11 -1.45 0.55
C PHE A 285 20.91 -1.83 1.79
N ASN A 286 21.09 -0.90 2.72
CA ASN A 286 21.72 -1.15 4.00
C ASN A 286 20.81 -1.89 5.00
N TRP A 287 19.56 -2.15 4.61
CA TRP A 287 18.62 -2.98 5.36
C TRP A 287 18.94 -4.47 5.31
N ILE A 288 19.60 -4.95 4.26
CA ILE A 288 19.84 -6.40 4.06
C ILE A 288 21.27 -6.73 4.49
N ILE A 289 21.44 -7.78 5.29
CA ILE A 289 22.75 -8.25 5.73
C ILE A 289 23.49 -8.93 4.56
N GLY A 290 24.75 -8.54 4.37
CA GLY A 290 25.64 -9.03 3.30
C GLY A 290 25.80 -8.03 2.17
#